data_AF-A0A0Q0A6W6-F1
#
_entry.id   AF-A0A0Q0A6W6-F1
#
_cell.length_a   1.000
_cell.length_b   1.000
_cell.length_c   1.000
_cell.angle_alpha   90.00
_cell.angle_beta   90.00
_cell.angle_gamma   90.00
#
_symmetry.space_group_name_H-M   'P 1'
#
loop_
_entity.id
_entity.type
_entity.pdbx_description
1 polymer ?
#
loop_
_entity_poly.entity_id
_entity_poly.type
_entity_poly.pdbx_seq_one_letter_code
_entity_poly.pdbx_strand_id
1 'polypeptide(L)' 'DFQVLGFVGREALNQPFCFDIELVSTRPDLKLEELLHKRGCLTFGATGKGLVHGLVYRITQGDSGKSLTRYSIR' A
#
# COMPACT_ATOMS: atom_id res chain seq x y z
N ASP A 1 10.77 4.17 -0.35
CA ASP A 1 10.84 2.85 0.31
C ASP A 1 9.51 2.58 0.98
N PHE A 2 8.85 1.49 0.63
CA PHE A 2 7.67 1.02 1.36
C PHE A 2 7.87 -0.47 1.63
N GLN A 3 7.66 -0.88 2.87
CA GLN A 3 7.59 -2.28 3.24
C GLN A 3 6.18 -2.61 3.67
N VAL A 4 5.66 -3.74 3.22
CA VAL A 4 4.30 -4.20 3.53
C VAL A 4 4.30 -4.88 4.89
N LEU A 5 3.48 -4.40 5.81
CA LEU A 5 3.21 -5.07 7.09
C LEU A 5 2.11 -6.11 6.97
N GLY A 6 1.11 -5.84 6.14
CA GLY A 6 -0.02 -6.73 5.90
C GLY A 6 -0.98 -6.14 4.89
N PHE A 7 -1.87 -6.97 4.35
CA PHE A 7 -2.92 -6.52 3.45
C PHE A 7 -4.14 -7.43 3.51
N VAL A 8 -5.29 -6.87 3.13
CA VAL A 8 -6.54 -7.61 2.91
C VAL A 8 -7.06 -7.29 1.51
N GLY A 9 -7.21 -8.32 0.68
CA GLY A 9 -7.77 -8.22 -0.66
C GLY A 9 -9.25 -8.59 -0.68
N ARG A 10 -10.04 -7.87 -1.49
CA ARG A 10 -11.42 -8.21 -1.83
C ARG A 10 -11.55 -8.19 -3.35
N GLU A 11 -11.96 -9.31 -3.92
CA GLU A 11 -12.17 -9.48 -5.34
C GLU A 11 -13.42 -10.33 -5.60
N ALA A 12 -14.09 -10.04 -6.71
CA ALA A 12 -15.21 -10.81 -7.21
C ALA A 12 -15.26 -10.68 -8.74
N LEU A 13 -15.82 -11.68 -9.40
CA LEU A 13 -15.99 -11.64 -10.86
C LEU A 13 -16.85 -10.42 -11.23
N ASN A 14 -16.40 -9.67 -12.24
CA ASN A 14 -17.06 -8.48 -12.77
C ASN A 14 -17.21 -7.33 -11.76
N GLN A 15 -16.37 -7.28 -10.73
CA GLN A 15 -16.30 -6.17 -9.78
C GLN A 15 -14.88 -5.60 -9.72
N PRO A 16 -14.71 -4.29 -9.46
CA PRO A 16 -13.39 -3.75 -9.14
C PRO A 16 -12.81 -4.47 -7.92
N PHE A 17 -11.56 -4.89 -8.00
CA PHE A 17 -10.83 -5.38 -6.84
C PHE A 17 -10.42 -4.22 -5.93
N CYS A 18 -10.18 -4.51 -4.66
CA CYS A 18 -9.69 -3.54 -3.69
C CYS A 18 -8.73 -4.22 -2.73
N PHE A 19 -7.60 -3.57 -2.43
CA PHE A 19 -6.66 -4.01 -1.41
C PHE A 19 -6.52 -2.91 -0.36
N ASP A 20 -6.75 -3.27 0.91
CA ASP A 20 -6.31 -2.44 2.03
C ASP A 20 -4.90 -2.90 2.41
N ILE A 21 -3.92 -1.99 2.40
CA ILE A 21 -2.52 -2.32 2.61
C ILE A 21 -1.93 -1.45 3.71
N GLU A 22 -1.35 -2.10 4.71
CA GLU A 22 -0.58 -1.47 5.77
C GLU A 22 0.90 -1.49 5.41
N LEU A 23 1.53 -0.31 5.47
CA LEU A 23 2.89 -0.06 5.02
C LEU A 23 3.72 0.62 6.13
N VAL A 24 5.03 0.48 6.04
CA VAL A 24 6.00 1.32 6.76
C VAL A 24 7.05 1.90 5.82
N SER A 25 7.54 3.09 6.14
CA SER A 25 8.67 3.76 5.50
C SER A 25 9.53 4.46 6.55
N THR A 26 10.83 4.62 6.28
CA THR A 26 11.70 5.47 7.11
C THR A 26 11.47 6.96 6.88
N ARG A 27 10.73 7.33 5.84
CA ARG A 27 10.42 8.72 5.50
C ARG A 27 9.08 9.14 6.14
N PRO A 28 9.09 10.04 7.14
CA PRO A 28 7.87 10.55 7.78
C PRO A 28 7.20 11.70 7.03
N ASP A 29 7.87 12.28 6.04
CA ASP A 29 7.57 13.56 5.38
C ASP A 29 7.09 13.36 3.93
N LEU A 30 6.49 12.21 3.63
CA LEU A 30 5.96 11.92 2.31
C LEU A 30 4.83 12.90 1.94
N LYS A 31 4.95 13.50 0.76
CA LYS A 31 3.85 14.25 0.14
C LYS A 31 2.79 13.27 -0.36
N LEU A 32 1.78 13.05 0.48
CA LEU A 32 0.74 12.04 0.24
C LEU A 32 -0.06 12.32 -1.02
N GLU A 33 -0.29 13.58 -1.32
CA GLU A 33 -0.97 14.06 -2.52
C GLU A 33 -0.24 13.65 -3.81
N GLU A 34 1.09 13.56 -3.81
CA GLU A 34 1.87 13.10 -4.95
C GLU A 34 1.74 11.58 -5.17
N LEU A 35 1.28 10.85 -4.15
CA LEU A 35 1.07 9.40 -4.19
C LEU A 35 -0.36 9.03 -4.60
N LEU A 36 -1.33 9.92 -4.46
CA LEU A 36 -2.69 9.69 -4.93
C LEU A 36 -2.72 9.47 -6.45
N HIS A 37 -3.50 8.48 -6.87
CA HIS A 37 -3.66 8.04 -8.26
C HIS A 37 -2.37 7.59 -8.94
N LYS A 38 -1.28 7.39 -8.18
CA LYS A 38 -0.07 6.74 -8.71
C LYS A 38 -0.32 5.26 -8.88
N ARG A 39 0.28 4.71 -9.94
CA ARG A 39 0.32 3.27 -10.16
C ARG A 39 1.25 2.62 -9.15
N GLY A 40 0.78 1.56 -8.52
CA GLY A 40 1.54 0.72 -7.61
C GLY A 40 1.53 -0.74 -8.07
N CYS A 41 2.45 -1.52 -7.51
CA CYS A 41 2.45 -2.97 -7.64
C CYS A 41 2.62 -3.58 -6.24
N LEU A 42 1.68 -4.44 -5.86
CA LEU A 42 1.80 -5.29 -4.67
C LEU A 42 2.37 -6.64 -5.09
N THR A 43 3.55 -6.97 -4.56
CA THR A 43 4.18 -8.28 -4.74
C THR A 43 4.03 -9.11 -3.47
N PHE A 44 3.56 -10.36 -3.59
CA PHE A 44 3.34 -11.25 -2.45
C PHE A 44 3.52 -12.74 -2.81
N GLY A 45 3.46 -13.58 -1.76
CA GLY A 45 3.67 -15.02 -1.86
C GLY A 45 5.15 -15.41 -1.77
N ALA A 46 5.40 -16.64 -1.31
CA ALA A 46 6.76 -17.14 -1.02
C ALA A 46 7.71 -17.12 -2.22
N THR A 47 7.17 -17.14 -3.44
CA THR A 47 7.93 -17.11 -4.69
C THR A 47 8.05 -15.71 -5.29
N GLY A 48 7.39 -14.70 -4.71
CA GLY A 48 7.29 -13.35 -5.27
C GLY A 48 6.52 -13.26 -6.60
N LYS A 49 5.81 -14.32 -6.99
CA LYS A 49 5.03 -14.37 -8.24
C LYS A 49 3.62 -13.80 -8.10
N GLY A 50 3.12 -13.63 -6.88
CA GLY A 50 1.86 -12.90 -6.67
C GLY A 50 2.10 -11.43 -6.99
N LEU A 51 1.45 -10.93 -8.03
CA LEU A 51 1.60 -9.56 -8.52
C LEU A 51 0.21 -8.97 -8.76
N VAL A 52 -0.06 -7.84 -8.12
CA VAL A 52 -1.29 -7.07 -8.35
C VAL A 52 -0.90 -5.63 -8.66
N HIS A 53 -1.26 -5.17 -9.85
CA HIS A 53 -1.14 -3.76 -10.24
C HIS A 53 -2.40 -3.01 -9.85
N GLY A 54 -2.25 -1.77 -9.37
CA GLY A 54 -3.38 -0.93 -8.99
C GLY A 54 -3.04 0.55 -9.04
N LEU A 55 -4.04 1.37 -8.69
CA LEU A 55 -3.88 2.80 -8.45
C LEU A 55 -4.10 3.06 -6.98
N VAL A 56 -3.31 3.94 -6.38
CA VAL A 56 -3.57 4.42 -5.02
C VAL A 56 -4.84 5.28 -5.07
N TYR A 57 -5.92 4.78 -4.49
CA TYR A 57 -7.19 5.49 -4.35
C TYR A 57 -7.19 6.38 -3.11
N ARG A 58 -6.63 5.89 -2.00
CA ARG A 58 -6.49 6.63 -0.75
C ARG A 58 -5.14 6.34 -0.12
N ILE A 59 -4.56 7.33 0.55
CA ILE A 59 -3.41 7.14 1.42
C ILE A 59 -3.58 7.98 2.70
N THR A 60 -3.19 7.39 3.83
CA THR A 60 -3.15 8.08 5.12
C THR A 60 -1.86 7.77 5.84
N GLN A 61 -1.26 8.77 6.48
CA GLN A 61 -0.16 8.59 7.41
C GLN A 61 -0.72 8.30 8.81
N GLY A 62 -0.20 7.25 9.43
CA GLY A 62 -0.45 6.92 10.83
C GLY A 62 0.71 7.36 11.71
N ASP A 63 0.92 6.64 12.81
CA ASP A 63 1.96 6.97 13.78
C ASP A 63 3.38 6.91 13.17
N SER A 64 4.17 7.94 13.48
CA SER A 64 5.61 7.95 13.29
C SER A 64 6.28 7.44 14.57
N GLY A 65 6.81 6.22 14.52
CA GLY A 65 7.66 5.67 15.57
C GLY A 65 9.07 6.26 15.53
N LYS A 66 10.01 5.68 16.31
CA LYS A 66 11.40 6.17 16.39
C LYS A 66 12.17 6.14 15.07
N SER A 67 11.85 5.19 14.18
CA SER A 67 12.58 4.98 12.92
C SER A 67 11.68 4.68 11.71
N LEU A 68 10.41 4.35 11.95
CA LEU A 68 9.46 3.96 10.91
C LEU A 68 8.15 4.69 11.11
N THR A 69 7.60 5.19 10.01
CA THR A 69 6.27 5.79 9.93
C THR A 69 5.32 4.84 9.24
N ARG A 70 4.14 4.66 9.84
CA ARG A 70 3.07 3.82 9.29
C ARG A 70 2.26 4.57 8.24
N TYR A 71 1.87 3.85 7.19
CA TYR A 71 0.97 4.34 6.16
C TYR A 71 -0.09 3.28 5.87
N SER A 72 -1.30 3.71 5.55
CA SER A 72 -2.37 2.85 5.06
C SER A 72 -2.78 3.31 3.68
N ILE A 73 -2.86 2.40 2.72
CA ILE A 73 -3.33 2.70 1.36
C ILE A 73 -4.49 1.80 0.97
N ARG A 74 -5.36 2.35 0.13
CA ARG A 74 -6.40 1.62 -0.61
C ARG A 74 -6.26 1.91 -2.09
#